data_AF-K1UPR0-F1
#
_entry.id   AF-K1UPR0-F1
#
_cell.length_a   1.000
_cell.length_b   1.000
_cell.length_c   1.000
_cell.angle_alpha   90.00
_cell.angle_beta   90.00
_cell.angle_gamma   90.00
#
_symmetry.space_group_name_H-M   'P 1'
#
loop_
_entity.id
_entity.type
_entity.pdbx_description
1 polymer ?
#
loop_
_entity_poly.entity_id
_entity_poly.type
_entity_poly.pdbx_seq_one_letter_code
_entity_poly.pdbx_strand_id
1 'polypeptide(L)' 'MPRRKKPNDYGTGIPYHEVEALARVLLPEIQAFFESEDGQREYAEWKAKQQAEQEDKV' A
#
# COMPACT_ATOMS: atom_id res chain seq x y z
N MET A 1 -33.62 17.03 -7.69
CA MET A 1 -32.35 17.16 -8.45
C MET A 1 -31.49 15.94 -8.13
N PRO A 2 -30.86 15.27 -9.12
CA PRO A 2 -29.98 14.14 -8.85
C PRO A 2 -28.78 14.61 -8.00
N ARG A 3 -28.56 13.95 -6.85
CA ARG A 3 -27.43 14.27 -5.96
C ARG A 3 -26.14 13.89 -6.67
N ARG A 4 -25.26 14.86 -6.95
CA ARG A 4 -23.92 14.56 -7.48
C ARG A 4 -23.17 13.70 -6.47
N LYS A 5 -22.69 12.52 -6.89
CA LYS A 5 -21.78 11.70 -6.08
C LYS A 5 -20.48 12.48 -5.90
N LYS A 6 -19.99 12.58 -4.66
CA LYS A 6 -18.66 13.13 -4.40
C LYS A 6 -17.63 12.23 -5.09
N PRO A 7 -16.66 12.79 -5.83
CA PRO A 7 -15.50 12.02 -6.28
C PRO A 7 -14.86 11.34 -5.06
N ASN A 8 -14.55 10.05 -5.17
CA ASN A 8 -13.84 9.33 -4.11
C ASN A 8 -12.37 9.76 -4.17
N ASP A 9 -12.02 10.75 -3.37
CA ASP A 9 -10.67 11.27 -3.21
C ASP A 9 -9.89 10.53 -2.11
N TYR A 10 -10.44 9.43 -1.58
CA TYR A 10 -9.88 8.67 -0.47
C TYR A 10 -9.58 9.53 0.78
N GLY A 11 -10.27 10.67 0.94
CA GLY A 11 -10.01 11.63 2.01
C GLY A 11 -8.74 12.45 1.84
N THR A 12 -8.06 12.36 0.70
CA THR A 12 -6.79 13.06 0.42
C THR A 12 -7.01 14.45 -0.16
N GLY A 13 -8.18 14.73 -0.75
CA GLY A 13 -8.43 15.96 -1.52
C GLY A 13 -7.63 16.05 -2.84
N ILE A 14 -6.89 14.98 -3.20
CA ILE A 14 -6.06 14.92 -4.40
C ILE A 14 -6.90 14.41 -5.57
N PRO A 15 -6.82 15.04 -6.76
CA PRO A 15 -7.48 14.52 -7.96
C PRO A 15 -7.03 13.10 -8.31
N TYR A 16 -7.98 12.26 -8.75
CA TYR A 16 -7.71 10.85 -9.05
C TYR A 16 -6.55 10.60 -10.01
N HIS A 17 -6.43 11.43 -11.06
CA HIS A 17 -5.36 11.27 -12.06
C HIS A 17 -3.97 11.56 -11.51
N GLU A 18 -3.85 12.40 -10.47
CA GLU A 18 -2.58 12.67 -9.79
C GLU A 18 -2.15 11.46 -8.94
N VAL A 19 -3.11 10.86 -8.23
CA VAL A 19 -2.88 9.59 -7.51
C VAL A 19 -2.47 8.49 -8.47
N GLU A 20 -3.13 8.40 -9.63
CA GLU A 20 -2.80 7.43 -10.66
C GLU A 20 -1.40 7.67 -11.26
N ALA A 21 -1.03 8.94 -11.50
CA ALA A 21 0.30 9.30 -11.98
C ALA A 21 1.39 8.89 -10.97
N LEU A 22 1.18 9.17 -9.69
CA LEU A 22 2.09 8.74 -8.62
C LEU A 22 2.19 7.21 -8.54
N ALA A 23 1.06 6.51 -8.61
CA ALA A 23 1.05 5.05 -8.58
C ALA A 23 1.83 4.45 -9.76
N ARG A 24 1.69 4.99 -10.98
CA ARG A 24 2.45 4.52 -12.14
C ARG A 24 3.96 4.69 -12.00
N VAL A 25 4.40 5.74 -11.33
CA VAL A 25 5.83 6.00 -11.07
C VAL A 25 6.38 5.10 -9.97
N LEU A 26 5.62 4.91 -8.89
CA LEU A 26 6.09 4.17 -7.72
C LEU A 26 5.92 2.65 -7.84
N LEU A 27 4.92 2.17 -8.58
CA LEU A 27 4.63 0.75 -8.68
C LEU A 27 5.81 -0.11 -9.17
N PRO A 28 6.57 0.28 -10.22
CA PRO A 28 7.72 -0.50 -10.67
C PRO A 28 8.81 -0.58 -9.60
N GLU A 29 9.09 0.52 -8.89
CA GLU A 29 10.08 0.56 -7.82
C GLU A 29 9.67 -0.32 -6.63
N ILE A 30 8.38 -0.28 -6.26
CA ILE A 30 7.82 -1.17 -5.24
C ILE A 30 7.95 -2.63 -5.69
N GLN A 31 7.61 -2.96 -6.93
CA GLN A 31 7.74 -4.32 -7.45
C GLN A 31 9.20 -4.80 -7.41
N ALA A 32 10.14 -3.99 -7.91
CA ALA A 32 11.56 -4.30 -7.90
C ALA A 32 12.10 -4.52 -6.47
N PHE A 33 11.67 -3.69 -5.50
CA PHE A 33 12.02 -3.87 -4.10
C PHE A 33 11.48 -5.19 -3.55
N PHE A 34 10.22 -5.52 -3.81
CA PHE A 34 9.63 -6.78 -3.35
C PHE A 34 10.22 -8.01 -4.04
N GLU A 35 10.73 -7.90 -5.26
CA GLU A 35 11.42 -8.99 -5.95
C GLU A 35 12.89 -9.15 -5.53
N SER A 36 13.46 -8.13 -4.88
CA SER A 36 14.81 -8.20 -4.32
C SER A 36 14.90 -9.16 -3.13
N GLU A 37 16.09 -9.76 -2.94
CA GLU A 37 16.35 -10.67 -1.83
C GLU A 37 16.20 -9.95 -0.47
N ASP A 38 16.66 -8.70 -0.39
CA ASP A 38 16.52 -7.88 0.82
C ASP A 38 15.05 -7.62 1.16
N GLY A 39 14.24 -7.22 0.18
CA GLY A 39 12.81 -6.97 0.38
C GLY A 39 12.02 -8.23 0.76
N GLN A 40 12.34 -9.39 0.17
CA GLN A 40 11.73 -10.67 0.57
C GLN A 40 12.10 -11.05 2.01
N ARG A 41 13.36 -10.85 2.41
CA ARG A 41 13.82 -11.15 3.78
C ARG A 41 13.13 -10.24 4.80
N GLU A 42 13.13 -8.93 4.58
CA GLU A 42 12.45 -7.97 5.47
C GLU A 42 10.95 -8.29 5.59
N TYR A 43 10.29 -8.66 4.49
CA TYR A 43 8.88 -9.03 4.52
C TYR A 43 8.63 -10.35 5.27
N ALA A 44 9.53 -11.33 5.15
CA ALA A 44 9.44 -12.59 5.90
C ALA A 44 9.62 -12.35 7.42
N GLU A 45 10.60 -11.54 7.80
CA GLU A 45 10.85 -11.16 9.20
C GLU A 45 9.66 -10.39 9.79
N TRP A 46 9.11 -9.44 9.04
CA TRP A 46 7.91 -8.71 9.46
C TRP A 46 6.72 -9.65 9.69
N LYS A 47 6.48 -10.61 8.79
CA LYS A 47 5.41 -11.61 8.98
C LYS A 47 5.63 -12.46 10.22
N ALA A 48 6.86 -12.92 10.47
CA ALA A 48 7.19 -13.71 11.65
C ALA A 48 6.94 -12.92 12.95
N LYS A 49 7.32 -11.64 12.96
CA LYS A 49 7.06 -10.74 14.09
C LYS A 49 5.56 -10.55 14.33
N GLN A 50 4.79 -10.32 13.26
CA GLN A 50 3.34 -10.17 13.37
C GLN A 50 2.65 -11.43 13.91
N GLN A 51 3.13 -12.60 13.49
CA GLN A 51 2.59 -13.86 14.01
C GLN A 51 2.91 -14.02 15.51
N ALA A 52 4.15 -13.73 15.92
CA ALA A 52 4.54 -13.77 17.33
C ALA A 52 3.74 -12.75 18.19
N GLU A 53 3.51 -11.53 17.69
CA GLU A 53 2.67 -10.53 18.38
C GLU A 53 1.20 -10.97 18.51
N GLN A 54 0.70 -11.76 17.55
CA GLN A 54 -0.66 -12.29 17.59
C GLN A 54 -0.78 -13.50 18.52
N GLU A 55 0.27 -14.34 18.60
CA GLU A 55 0.34 -15.47 19.52
C GLU A 55 0.54 -15.02 20.98
N ASP A 56 1.29 -13.93 21.23
CA ASP A 56 1.46 -13.33 22.56
C ASP A 56 0.17 -12.67 23.09
N LYS A 57 -0.74 -12.28 22.19
CA LYS A 57 -2.05 -11.70 22.56
C LYS A 57 -3.13 -12.72 22.91
N VAL A 58 -2.88 -14.03 22.77
CA VAL A 58 -3.83 -15.13 23.07
C VAL A 58 -3.52 -15.75 24.42
#